data_AF-A0ABD0QNF0-F1
#
_entry.id   AF-A0ABD0QNF0-F1
#
_cell.length_a   1.000
_cell.length_b   1.000
_cell.length_c   1.000
_cell.angle_alpha   90.00
_cell.angle_beta   90.00
_cell.angle_gamma   90.00
#
_symmetry.space_group_name_H-M   'P 1'
#
loop_
_entity.id
_entity.type
_entity.pdbx_description
1 polymer ?
#
loop_
_entity_poly.entity_id
_entity_poly.type
_entity_poly.pdbx_seq_one_letter_code
_entity_poly.pdbx_strand_id
1 'polypeptide(L)'
;VVYFTATFPFLMLIVLLVRGVTLPGAAEGIKFYLYPDLTRLKDPEVWIDAGTQIFFSYAICLGAMTSLGSYNKYKYNCYRDCMLLGCLNSGTSFVSGFAIFSVLGFMAQEQGVAIADVAES
;
A
#
# COMPACT_ATOMS: atom_id res chain seq x y z
N VAL A 1 21.32 -9.44 5.48
CA VAL A 1 20.57 -8.20 5.82
C VAL A 1 19.25 -8.13 5.07
N VAL A 2 19.26 -8.05 3.73
CA VAL A 2 18.05 -7.88 2.90
C VAL A 2 16.98 -8.96 3.11
N TYR A 3 17.38 -10.22 3.32
CA TYR A 3 16.42 -11.30 3.62
C TYR A 3 15.55 -10.99 4.84
N PHE A 4 16.10 -10.40 5.91
CA PHE A 4 15.31 -10.02 7.07
C PHE A 4 14.54 -8.72 6.82
N THR A 5 15.23 -7.68 6.34
CA THR A 5 14.62 -6.35 6.20
C THR A 5 13.50 -6.31 5.15
N ALA A 6 13.54 -7.19 4.14
CA ALA A 6 12.50 -7.28 3.13
C ALA A 6 11.34 -8.20 3.55
N THR A 7 11.57 -9.32 4.26
CA THR A 7 10.49 -10.27 4.59
C THR A 7 9.80 -9.97 5.91
N PHE A 8 10.51 -9.39 6.90
CA PHE A 8 9.94 -9.10 8.21
C PHE A 8 8.73 -8.14 8.14
N PRO A 9 8.73 -7.07 7.31
CA PRO A 9 7.55 -6.22 7.15
C PRO A 9 6.31 -6.97 6.67
N PHE A 10 6.45 -7.99 5.81
CA PHE A 10 5.31 -8.80 5.37
C PHE A 10 4.72 -9.61 6.52
N LEU A 11 5.56 -10.19 7.39
CA LEU A 11 5.10 -10.90 8.58
C LEU A 11 4.35 -9.95 9.52
N MET A 12 4.90 -8.76 9.77
CA MET A 12 4.25 -7.75 10.59
C MET A 12 2.93 -7.29 9.98
N LEU A 13 2.90 -7.07 8.66
CA LEU A 13 1.70 -6.68 7.93
C LEU A 13 0.59 -7.74 8.06
N ILE A 14 0.93 -9.02 7.95
CA ILE A 14 -0.04 -10.12 8.14
C ILE A 14 -0.57 -10.13 9.58
N VAL A 15 0.30 -9.98 10.58
CA VAL A 15 -0.12 -9.94 12.00
C VAL A 15 -1.05 -8.75 12.26
N LEU A 16 -0.68 -7.57 11.75
CA LEU A 16 -1.50 -6.36 11.89
C LEU A 16 -2.81 -6.47 11.14
N LEU A 17 -2.82 -7.07 9.95
CA LEU A 17 -4.04 -7.30 9.19
C LEU A 17 -4.99 -8.22 9.96
N VAL A 18 -4.51 -9.39 10.40
CA VAL A 18 -5.32 -10.34 11.18
C VAL A 18 -5.83 -9.67 12.44
N ARG A 19 -4.98 -8.93 13.17
CA ARG A 19 -5.43 -8.23 14.36
C ARG A 19 -6.47 -7.15 14.03
N GLY A 20 -6.20 -6.32 13.03
CA GLY A 20 -7.04 -5.21 12.60
C GLY A 20 -8.43 -5.67 12.21
N VAL A 21 -8.56 -6.70 11.36
CA VAL A 21 -9.88 -7.20 10.93
C VAL A 21 -10.68 -7.90 12.04
N THR A 22 -10.02 -8.33 13.12
CA THR A 22 -10.71 -8.91 14.30
C THR A 22 -11.19 -7.86 15.31
N LEU A 23 -10.84 -6.59 15.13
CA LEU A 23 -11.30 -5.52 16.02
C LEU A 23 -12.75 -5.11 15.71
N PRO A 24 -13.54 -4.70 16.73
CA PRO A 24 -14.84 -4.09 16.47
C PRO A 24 -14.64 -2.79 15.66
N GLY A 25 -15.50 -2.53 14.68
CA GLY A 25 -15.42 -1.30 13.87
C GLY A 25 -14.53 -1.40 12.63
N ALA A 26 -13.78 -2.49 12.49
CA ALA A 26 -12.96 -2.74 11.30
C ALA A 26 -13.76 -2.71 9.98
N ALA A 27 -15.02 -3.16 10.01
CA ALA A 27 -15.88 -3.18 8.84
C ALA A 27 -16.17 -1.78 8.27
N GLU A 28 -16.42 -0.79 9.14
CA GLU A 28 -16.61 0.61 8.71
C GLU A 28 -15.31 1.19 8.15
N GLY A 29 -14.18 0.81 8.76
CA GLY A 29 -12.84 1.07 8.25
C GLY A 29 -12.62 0.62 6.81
N ILE A 30 -12.85 -0.66 6.56
CA ILE A 30 -12.67 -1.27 5.24
C ILE A 30 -13.66 -0.69 4.23
N LYS A 31 -14.89 -0.38 4.68
CA LYS A 31 -15.89 0.26 3.83
C LYS A 31 -15.42 1.65 3.40
N PHE A 32 -14.93 2.49 4.31
CA PHE A 32 -14.38 3.80 3.96
C PHE A 32 -13.20 3.70 2.99
N TYR A 33 -12.33 2.71 3.15
CA TYR A 33 -11.19 2.48 2.26
C TYR A 33 -11.62 2.16 0.81
N LEU A 34 -12.64 1.31 0.63
CA LEU A 34 -12.99 0.76 -0.69
C LEU A 34 -14.24 1.38 -1.31
N TYR A 35 -14.99 2.21 -0.59
CA TYR A 35 -16.23 2.77 -1.11
C TYR A 35 -15.94 3.66 -2.32
N PRO A 36 -16.41 3.28 -3.52
CA PRO A 36 -15.99 3.97 -4.74
C PRO A 36 -16.79 5.26 -4.94
N ASP A 37 -16.10 6.39 -5.03
CA ASP A 37 -16.68 7.62 -5.56
C ASP A 37 -16.21 7.85 -7.00
N LEU A 38 -17.05 7.43 -7.96
CA LEU A 38 -16.76 7.56 -9.39
C LEU A 38 -16.75 9.02 -9.87
N THR A 39 -17.31 9.95 -9.10
CA THR A 39 -17.32 11.37 -9.49
C THR A 39 -15.92 11.97 -9.40
N ARG A 40 -15.08 11.47 -8.48
CA ARG A 40 -13.68 11.85 -8.30
C ARG A 40 -12.82 11.57 -9.54
N LEU A 41 -13.19 10.59 -10.38
CA LEU A 41 -12.42 10.28 -11.59
C LEU A 41 -12.44 11.41 -12.64
N LYS A 42 -13.40 12.34 -12.54
CA LYS A 42 -13.46 13.54 -13.40
C LYS A 42 -12.48 14.63 -12.95
N ASP A 43 -11.99 14.56 -11.73
CA ASP A 43 -11.03 15.51 -11.18
C ASP A 43 -9.61 15.17 -11.67
N PRO A 44 -8.94 16.06 -12.41
CA PRO A 44 -7.56 15.85 -12.85
C PRO A 44 -6.59 15.64 -11.70
N GLU A 45 -6.85 16.21 -10.52
CA GLU A 45 -5.97 16.12 -9.35
C GLU A 45 -5.80 14.67 -8.89
N VAL A 46 -6.85 13.86 -8.95
CA VAL A 46 -6.80 12.41 -8.61
C VAL A 46 -5.80 11.65 -9.48
N TRP A 47 -5.65 12.05 -10.75
CA TRP A 47 -4.71 11.42 -11.67
C TRP A 47 -3.28 11.89 -11.44
N ILE A 48 -3.09 13.15 -11.06
CA ILE A 48 -1.80 13.70 -10.67
C ILE A 48 -1.32 12.99 -9.40
N ASP A 49 -2.19 12.82 -8.41
CA ASP A 49 -1.89 12.12 -7.16
C ASP A 49 -1.54 10.65 -7.41
N ALA A 50 -2.35 9.95 -8.22
CA ALA A 50 -2.08 8.56 -8.58
C ALA A 50 -0.74 8.39 -9.31
N GLY A 51 -0.45 9.26 -10.28
CA GLY A 51 0.82 9.24 -11.02
C GLY A 51 2.02 9.52 -10.10
N THR A 52 1.88 10.51 -9.22
CA THR A 52 2.91 10.89 -8.24
C THR A 52 3.16 9.77 -7.22
N GLN A 53 2.09 9.15 -6.71
CA GLN A 53 2.15 8.04 -5.77
C GLN A 53 2.90 6.84 -6.36
N ILE A 54 2.59 6.44 -7.59
CA ILE A 54 3.29 5.35 -8.29
C ILE A 54 4.75 5.74 -8.58
N PHE A 55 5.00 6.95 -9.07
CA PHE A 55 6.36 7.41 -9.39
C PHE A 55 7.30 7.33 -8.18
N PHE A 56 6.86 7.84 -7.03
CA PHE A 56 7.63 7.78 -5.80
C PHE A 56 7.64 6.39 -5.16
N SER A 57 6.56 5.63 -5.24
CA SER A 57 6.49 4.26 -4.70
C SER A 57 7.52 3.33 -5.34
N TYR A 58 7.78 3.46 -6.65
CA TYR A 58 8.81 2.69 -7.35
C TYR A 58 10.20 3.35 -7.31
N ALA A 59 10.34 4.53 -6.70
CA ALA A 59 11.61 5.27 -6.65
C ALA A 59 12.23 5.47 -8.06
N ILE A 60 11.38 5.79 -9.05
CA ILE A 60 11.78 5.88 -10.46
C ILE A 60 12.83 7.00 -10.64
N CYS A 61 13.80 6.80 -11.53
CA CYS A 61 14.88 7.74 -11.85
C CYS A 61 15.89 8.03 -10.71
N LEU A 62 15.82 7.36 -9.57
CA LEU A 62 16.79 7.53 -8.48
C LEU A 62 18.09 6.71 -8.64
N GLY A 63 18.24 5.97 -9.74
CA GLY A 63 19.45 5.18 -10.06
C GLY A 63 19.63 3.88 -9.27
N ALA A 64 18.87 3.66 -8.19
CA ALA A 64 18.93 2.44 -7.39
C ALA A 64 18.62 1.18 -8.21
N MET A 65 17.53 1.19 -8.99
CA MET A 65 17.15 0.07 -9.86
C MET A 65 18.16 -0.19 -10.97
N THR A 66 18.74 0.87 -11.54
CA THR A 66 19.81 0.77 -12.55
C THR A 66 21.06 0.11 -11.95
N SER A 67 21.45 0.52 -10.74
CA SER A 67 22.56 -0.06 -10.01
C SER A 67 22.32 -1.55 -9.71
N LEU A 68 21.15 -1.92 -9.17
CA LEU A 68 20.79 -3.31 -8.93
C LEU A 68 20.80 -4.15 -10.23
N GLY A 69 20.28 -3.58 -11.32
CA GLY A 69 20.29 -4.21 -12.64
C GLY A 69 21.70 -4.46 -13.20
N SER A 70 22.67 -3.60 -12.87
CA SER A 70 24.06 -3.75 -13.33
C SER A 70 24.77 -4.99 -12.80
N TYR A 71 24.28 -5.55 -11.68
CA TYR A 71 24.80 -6.80 -11.10
C TYR A 71 24.15 -8.06 -11.67
N ASN A 72 23.14 -7.93 -12.55
CA ASN A 72 22.47 -9.08 -13.15
C ASN A 72 23.32 -9.71 -14.26
N LYS A 73 23.05 -11.00 -14.52
CA LYS A 73 23.63 -11.70 -15.68
C LYS A 73 23.13 -11.05 -16.98
N TYR A 74 23.99 -11.00 -18.01
CA TYR A 74 23.64 -10.36 -19.29
C TYR A 74 22.37 -10.93 -19.95
N LYS A 75 22.12 -12.25 -19.85
CA LYS A 75 20.92 -12.92 -20.37
C LYS A 75 19.83 -13.13 -19.32
N TYR A 76 19.77 -12.30 -18.29
CA TYR A 76 18.76 -12.41 -17.24
C TYR A 76 17.39 -11.92 -17.74
N ASN A 77 16.32 -12.64 -17.40
CA ASN A 77 14.96 -12.24 -17.77
C ASN A 77 14.45 -11.15 -16.81
N CYS A 78 14.87 -9.91 -17.04
CA CYS A 78 14.46 -8.76 -16.24
C CYS A 78 12.98 -8.38 -16.42
N TYR A 79 12.35 -8.76 -17.54
CA TYR A 79 10.94 -8.45 -17.81
C TYR A 79 10.02 -9.15 -16.80
N ARG A 80 10.26 -10.44 -16.55
CA ARG A 80 9.51 -11.22 -15.54
C ARG A 80 9.61 -10.56 -14.16
N ASP A 81 10.82 -10.19 -13.76
CA ASP A 81 11.06 -9.61 -12.43
C ASP A 81 10.46 -8.21 -12.31
N CYS A 82 10.47 -7.42 -13.38
CA CYS A 82 9.79 -6.12 -13.42
C CYS A 82 8.28 -6.28 -13.19
N MET A 83 7.64 -7.24 -13.87
CA MET A 83 6.22 -7.53 -13.64
C MET A 83 5.95 -8.00 -12.22
N LEU A 84 6.77 -8.91 -11.69
CA LEU A 84 6.63 -9.40 -10.32
C LEU A 84 6.80 -8.28 -9.29
N LEU A 85 7.83 -7.44 -9.46
CA LEU A 85 8.05 -6.28 -8.60
C LEU A 85 6.87 -5.32 -8.66
N GLY A 86 6.31 -5.09 -9.86
CA GLY A 86 5.12 -4.29 -10.06
C GLY A 86 3.93 -4.81 -9.26
N CYS A 87 3.60 -6.09 -9.46
CA CYS A 87 2.49 -6.73 -8.75
C CYS A 87 2.72 -6.77 -7.23
N LEU A 88 3.95 -7.04 -6.78
CA LEU A 88 4.27 -7.13 -5.36
C LEU A 88 4.20 -5.75 -4.68
N ASN A 89 4.73 -4.69 -5.30
CA ASN A 89 4.68 -3.35 -4.75
C ASN A 89 3.23 -2.88 -4.58
N SER A 90 2.45 -2.89 -5.66
CA SER A 90 1.05 -2.44 -5.62
C SER A 90 0.17 -3.37 -4.77
N GLY A 91 0.41 -4.68 -4.81
CA GLY A 91 -0.30 -5.65 -3.96
C GLY A 91 -0.03 -5.42 -2.48
N THR A 92 1.22 -5.12 -2.11
CA THR A 92 1.59 -4.80 -0.72
C THR A 92 0.91 -3.52 -0.26
N SER A 93 0.93 -2.46 -1.10
CA SER A 93 0.21 -1.21 -0.79
C SER A 93 -1.28 -1.45 -0.57
N PHE A 94 -1.92 -2.26 -1.41
CA PHE A 94 -3.32 -2.61 -1.26
C PHE A 94 -3.60 -3.34 0.06
N VAL A 95 -2.83 -4.38 0.38
CA VAL A 95 -2.97 -5.13 1.65
C VAL A 95 -2.70 -4.24 2.87
N SER A 96 -1.73 -3.33 2.79
CA SER A 96 -1.47 -2.36 3.85
C SER A 96 -2.62 -1.40 4.08
N GLY A 97 -3.38 -1.04 3.03
CA GLY A 97 -4.61 -0.27 3.15
C GLY A 97 -5.61 -0.96 4.09
N PHE A 98 -5.86 -2.26 3.92
CA PHE A 98 -6.74 -3.00 4.83
C PHE A 98 -6.23 -3.01 6.27
N ALA A 99 -4.92 -3.22 6.48
CA ALA A 99 -4.35 -3.24 7.82
C ALA A 99 -4.50 -1.88 8.53
N ILE A 100 -4.26 -0.78 7.82
CA ILE A 100 -4.39 0.59 8.38
C ILE A 100 -5.86 0.92 8.62
N PHE A 101 -6.71 0.79 7.60
CA PHE A 101 -8.10 1.23 7.70
C PHE A 101 -8.94 0.37 8.65
N SER A 102 -8.62 -0.92 8.83
CA SER A 102 -9.28 -1.75 9.86
C SER A 102 -9.00 -1.24 11.27
N VAL A 103 -7.77 -0.77 11.55
CA VAL A 103 -7.40 -0.18 12.84
C VAL A 103 -8.00 1.22 13.00
N LEU A 104 -8.03 2.04 11.94
CA LEU A 104 -8.70 3.35 11.96
C LEU A 104 -10.21 3.21 12.23
N GLY A 105 -10.86 2.19 11.65
CA GLY A 105 -12.28 1.89 11.95
C GLY A 105 -12.52 1.55 13.41
N PHE A 106 -11.63 0.77 14.02
CA PHE A 106 -11.65 0.52 15.48
C PHE A 106 -11.45 1.81 16.29
N MET A 107 -10.50 2.65 15.89
CA MET A 107 -10.22 3.93 16.57
C MET A 107 -11.42 4.88 16.52
N ALA A 108 -12.05 5.01 15.34
CA ALA A 108 -13.25 5.80 15.14
C ALA A 108 -14.40 5.30 16.02
N GLN A 109 -14.59 3.98 16.10
CA GLN A 109 -15.62 3.38 16.95
C GLN A 109 -15.37 3.61 18.45
N GLU A 110 -14.14 3.44 18.93
CA GLU A 110 -13.78 3.65 20.34
C GLU A 110 -13.91 5.12 20.76
N GLN A 111 -13.57 6.05 19.86
CA GLN A 111 -13.65 7.49 20.13
C GLN A 111 -15.02 8.09 19.84
N GLY A 112 -15.91 7.35 19.17
CA GLY A 112 -17.23 7.83 18.77
C GLY A 112 -17.19 8.96 17.74
N VAL A 113 -16.13 9.04 16.93
CA VAL A 113 -15.90 10.08 15.91
C VAL A 113 -16.05 9.52 14.50
N ALA A 114 -16.18 10.38 13.50
CA ALA A 114 -16.23 9.92 12.12
C ALA A 114 -14.85 9.41 11.69
N ILE A 115 -14.85 8.38 10.83
CA ILE A 115 -13.58 7.80 10.36
C ILE A 115 -12.73 8.79 9.55
N ALA A 116 -13.36 9.75 8.88
CA ALA A 116 -12.65 10.81 8.17
C ALA A 116 -11.76 11.64 9.11
N ASP A 117 -12.23 11.92 10.33
CA ASP A 117 -11.52 12.74 11.31
C ASP A 117 -10.24 12.05 11.82
N VAL A 118 -10.28 10.72 11.98
CA VAL A 118 -9.10 9.92 12.38
C VAL A 118 -8.19 9.56 11.20
N ALA A 119 -8.68 9.65 9.96
CA ALA A 119 -7.88 9.40 8.76
C ALA A 119 -7.13 10.65 8.27
N GLU A 120 -7.61 11.85 8.63
CA GLU A 120 -6.97 13.14 8.34
C GLU A 120 -5.91 13.53 9.39
N SER A 121 -5.98 12.93 10.59
CA SER A 121 -5.04 13.15 11.72
C SER A 121 -3.72 12.40 11.56
#